data_AF-A0A8J2H5D0-F1
#
_entry.id   AF-A0A8J2H5D0-F1
#
_cell.length_a   1.000
_cell.length_b   1.000
_cell.length_c   1.000
_cell.angle_alpha   90.00
_cell.angle_beta   90.00
_cell.angle_gamma   90.00
#
_symmetry.space_group_name_H-M   'P 1'
#
loop_
_entity.id
_entity.type
_entity.pdbx_description
1 polymer ?
#
loop_
_entity_poly.entity_id
_entity_poly.type
_entity_poly.pdbx_seq_one_letter_code
_entity_poly.pdbx_strand_id
1 'polypeptide(L)'
;ACPSGWYGVDCTSNTAVCNAQDSHKLCGDHGTCVATGTTRGYTCICDQGWKSNGDDPACKIDVNECEARHPPCSMQPYVPCINVPGDFYCGSCPAGYTGNGHYCADIDECSTDNGGCSIVPKVQCINTMGSRVCGSCPPGYQGDGVTCVFIGTCRINNGGCHPLAICIDNPGFNNLLVECRCPTGYHGSGIGPQGCQPGTEVDQGPCASHPCIHGHCIPHDLSFICRCDPGYTGITCATPINPCSPNPCKNDGICMLTADQQVSCECTAAYSGPRCETPKETCGGVIRDVAGTLTYPPNGVTYGHGLSCAYILATNTSLVLNVTFTQFDLESTPGCRHDFLQIHDGGNAGSHQIGRFCGKNLPMNGNIISTHNSIYLWFHTDSSISRTGFSLHWNSIPPVCGGHLH
;
A
#
# COMPACT_ATOMS: atom_id res chain seq x y z
N ALA A 1 36.76 62.61 -5.44
CA ALA A 1 35.71 61.89 -6.18
C ALA A 1 36.28 61.51 -7.53
N CYS A 2 36.27 60.24 -7.88
CA CYS A 2 36.85 59.76 -9.13
C CYS A 2 36.00 60.20 -10.34
N PRO A 3 36.60 60.32 -11.54
CA PRO A 3 35.87 60.53 -12.79
C PRO A 3 34.85 59.40 -13.04
N SER A 4 33.77 59.69 -13.79
CA SER A 4 32.78 58.68 -14.17
C SER A 4 33.45 57.44 -14.76
N GLY A 5 33.20 56.29 -14.15
CA GLY A 5 33.79 55.01 -14.54
C GLY A 5 35.10 54.63 -13.84
N TRP A 6 35.55 55.38 -12.83
CA TRP A 6 36.75 55.06 -12.05
C TRP A 6 36.44 55.01 -10.55
N TYR A 7 37.14 54.15 -9.80
CA TYR A 7 36.95 53.90 -8.38
C TYR A 7 38.27 53.52 -7.68
N GLY A 8 38.26 53.48 -6.35
CA GLY A 8 39.44 53.26 -5.50
C GLY A 8 40.00 54.55 -4.89
N VAL A 9 40.85 54.42 -3.86
CA VAL A 9 41.43 55.55 -3.12
C VAL A 9 42.23 56.51 -4.01
N ASP A 10 42.88 55.98 -5.06
CA ASP A 10 43.67 56.73 -6.03
C ASP A 10 43.00 56.81 -7.42
N CYS A 11 41.74 56.37 -7.55
CA CYS A 11 41.01 56.33 -8.83
C CYS A 11 41.74 55.58 -9.95
N THR A 12 42.49 54.53 -9.62
CA THR A 12 43.30 53.73 -10.56
C THR A 12 42.55 52.52 -11.15
N SER A 13 41.36 52.21 -10.65
CA SER A 13 40.56 51.07 -11.10
C SER A 13 39.35 51.55 -11.90
N ASN A 14 39.14 50.97 -13.09
CA ASN A 14 38.10 51.39 -14.02
C ASN A 14 36.91 50.41 -13.96
N THR A 15 35.68 50.91 -13.80
CA THR A 15 34.46 50.09 -13.73
C THR A 15 34.12 49.38 -15.04
N ALA A 16 34.72 49.78 -16.16
CA ALA A 16 34.63 49.08 -17.44
C ALA A 16 35.53 47.83 -17.52
N VAL A 17 36.48 47.67 -16.58
CA VAL A 17 37.34 46.49 -16.50
C VAL A 17 36.76 45.54 -15.47
N CYS A 18 35.75 44.78 -15.91
CA CYS A 18 35.24 43.67 -15.14
C CYS A 18 36.08 42.42 -15.43
N ASN A 19 36.91 42.02 -14.47
CA ASN A 19 37.76 40.83 -14.52
C ASN A 19 37.63 40.05 -13.20
N ALA A 20 37.99 38.76 -13.21
CA ALA A 20 37.77 37.87 -12.06
C ALA A 20 38.45 38.32 -10.75
N GLN A 21 39.46 39.18 -10.82
CA GLN A 21 40.19 39.71 -9.66
C GLN A 21 39.50 40.93 -9.02
N ASP A 22 38.73 41.71 -9.78
CA ASP A 22 38.03 42.90 -9.29
C ASP A 22 36.52 42.67 -9.06
N SER A 23 35.98 41.49 -9.41
CA SER A 23 34.59 41.08 -9.14
C SER A 23 34.17 41.31 -7.69
N HIS A 24 35.00 40.90 -6.72
CA HIS A 24 34.74 41.05 -5.28
C HIS A 24 34.58 42.53 -4.87
N LYS A 25 35.37 43.43 -5.44
CA LYS A 25 35.31 44.87 -5.12
C LYS A 25 34.10 45.58 -5.74
N LEU A 26 33.65 45.10 -6.90
CA LEU A 26 32.54 45.69 -7.66
C LEU A 26 31.18 45.10 -7.25
N CYS A 27 31.13 43.81 -6.98
CA CYS A 27 29.90 43.05 -6.74
C CYS A 27 29.76 42.54 -5.31
N GLY A 28 30.75 42.78 -4.44
CA GLY A 28 30.81 42.23 -3.09
C GLY A 28 31.28 40.77 -3.06
N ASP A 29 31.34 40.21 -1.86
CA ASP A 29 31.88 38.87 -1.58
C ASP A 29 31.07 37.72 -2.22
N HIS A 30 29.85 38.01 -2.68
CA HIS A 30 28.86 37.03 -3.16
C HIS A 30 28.36 37.35 -4.58
N GLY A 31 29.20 37.96 -5.40
CA GLY A 31 28.82 38.34 -6.76
C GLY A 31 29.98 38.35 -7.74
N THR A 32 29.70 37.93 -8.96
CA THR A 32 30.64 37.98 -10.09
C THR A 32 30.25 39.10 -11.04
N CYS A 33 31.19 39.98 -11.37
CA CYS A 33 30.90 41.03 -12.35
C CYS A 33 30.84 40.44 -13.77
N VAL A 34 30.05 41.05 -14.64
CA VAL A 34 30.02 40.80 -16.09
C VAL A 34 29.99 42.14 -16.82
N ALA A 35 30.90 42.35 -17.77
CA ALA A 35 30.94 43.57 -18.57
C ALA A 35 29.69 43.69 -19.45
N THR A 36 29.01 44.84 -19.41
CA THR A 36 27.80 45.10 -20.21
C THR A 36 27.81 46.52 -20.76
N GLY A 37 27.07 46.77 -21.85
CA GLY A 37 26.91 48.11 -22.44
C GLY A 37 26.02 49.06 -21.64
N THR A 38 25.84 48.83 -20.34
CA THR A 38 25.04 49.68 -19.44
C THR A 38 25.81 50.95 -19.07
N THR A 39 25.13 51.96 -18.51
CA THR A 39 25.74 53.25 -18.11
C THR A 39 26.88 53.11 -17.09
N ARG A 40 26.97 51.99 -16.36
CA ARG A 40 28.06 51.67 -15.42
C ARG A 40 29.16 50.79 -16.02
N GLY A 41 28.93 50.17 -17.18
CA GLY A 41 29.89 49.30 -17.88
C GLY A 41 29.93 47.84 -17.40
N TYR A 42 29.18 47.49 -16.35
CA TYR A 42 29.12 46.14 -15.79
C TYR A 42 27.79 45.87 -15.07
N THR A 43 27.46 44.59 -14.93
CA THR A 43 26.38 44.07 -14.09
C THR A 43 26.94 43.00 -13.15
N CYS A 44 26.34 42.82 -11.98
CA CYS A 44 26.72 41.74 -11.08
C CYS A 44 25.72 40.58 -11.19
N ILE A 45 26.25 39.37 -11.32
CA ILE A 45 25.50 38.14 -11.14
C ILE A 45 25.75 37.70 -9.71
N CYS A 46 24.70 37.68 -8.90
CA CYS A 46 24.79 37.27 -7.51
C CYS A 46 24.83 35.75 -7.39
N ASP A 47 25.58 35.26 -6.42
CA ASP A 47 25.55 33.87 -6.01
C ASP A 47 24.13 33.53 -5.47
N GLN A 48 23.77 32.25 -5.49
CA GLN A 48 22.50 31.81 -4.91
C GLN A 48 22.41 32.24 -3.45
N GLY A 49 21.24 32.69 -3.01
CA GLY A 49 21.02 33.26 -1.67
C GLY A 49 21.33 34.76 -1.53
N TRP A 50 21.81 35.43 -2.58
CA TRP A 50 22.16 36.84 -2.54
C TRP A 50 21.47 37.66 -3.62
N LYS A 51 21.14 38.91 -3.29
CA LYS A 51 20.57 39.88 -4.22
C LYS A 51 21.16 41.29 -4.04
N SER A 52 20.95 42.10 -5.06
CA SER A 52 21.23 43.53 -5.00
C SER A 52 20.07 44.31 -4.39
N ASN A 53 20.31 45.56 -4.00
CA ASN A 53 19.29 46.45 -3.44
C ASN A 53 18.51 47.23 -4.52
N GLY A 54 18.80 46.99 -5.80
CA GLY A 54 18.20 47.68 -6.96
C GLY A 54 18.96 48.95 -7.40
N ASP A 55 19.62 49.65 -6.49
CA ASP A 55 20.36 50.91 -6.76
C ASP A 55 21.87 50.69 -6.93
N ASP A 56 22.46 49.78 -6.15
CA ASP A 56 23.83 49.28 -6.19
C ASP A 56 23.80 47.85 -6.74
N PRO A 57 24.53 47.53 -7.83
CA PRO A 57 24.54 46.17 -8.38
C PRO A 57 25.18 45.16 -7.44
N ALA A 58 25.88 45.58 -6.38
CA ALA A 58 26.54 44.67 -5.46
C ALA A 58 25.58 43.73 -4.71
N CYS A 59 25.98 42.47 -4.62
CA CYS A 59 25.27 41.34 -4.03
C CYS A 59 25.50 41.29 -2.52
N LYS A 60 24.89 42.24 -1.80
CA LYS A 60 25.10 42.43 -0.36
C LYS A 60 23.88 42.08 0.49
N ILE A 61 22.72 41.92 -0.14
CA ILE A 61 21.48 41.63 0.57
C ILE A 61 21.23 40.14 0.50
N ASP A 62 21.12 39.55 1.69
CA ASP A 62 20.67 38.18 1.87
C ASP A 62 19.23 38.01 1.35
N VAL A 63 19.01 36.96 0.58
CA VAL A 63 17.67 36.58 0.14
C VAL A 63 17.03 35.83 1.29
N ASN A 64 15.83 36.24 1.70
CA ASN A 64 15.07 35.48 2.68
C ASN A 64 14.22 34.44 1.96
N GLU A 65 14.74 33.22 1.82
CA GLU A 65 14.01 32.13 1.14
C GLU A 65 12.75 31.72 1.91
N CYS A 66 12.71 31.96 3.22
CA CYS A 66 11.55 31.64 4.05
C CYS A 66 10.34 32.55 3.77
N GLU A 67 10.55 33.72 3.16
CA GLU A 67 9.49 34.65 2.73
C GLU A 67 9.06 34.44 1.27
N ALA A 68 9.58 33.41 0.60
CA ALA A 68 9.19 33.08 -0.76
C ALA A 68 7.71 32.69 -0.84
N ARG A 69 7.08 32.97 -2.00
CA ARG A 69 5.68 32.62 -2.27
C ARG A 69 5.39 31.12 -2.12
N HIS A 70 6.40 30.28 -2.34
CA HIS A 70 6.39 28.87 -2.01
C HIS A 70 7.55 28.61 -1.04
N PRO A 71 7.26 28.55 0.27
CA PRO A 71 8.30 28.31 1.27
C PRO A 71 9.00 26.98 0.99
N PRO A 72 10.33 26.93 1.14
CA PRO A 72 11.12 25.74 0.78
C PRO A 72 11.04 24.60 1.81
N CYS A 73 10.48 24.88 3.00
CA CYS A 73 10.22 23.89 4.04
C CYS A 73 8.77 23.39 3.98
N SER A 74 8.52 22.22 4.57
CA SER A 74 7.18 21.64 4.56
C SER A 74 6.17 22.57 5.23
N MET A 75 5.03 22.79 4.57
CA MET A 75 3.92 23.60 5.09
C MET A 75 2.76 22.71 5.60
N GLN A 76 2.75 21.43 5.24
CA GLN A 76 1.76 20.44 5.65
C GLN A 76 2.46 19.08 5.83
N PRO A 77 2.90 18.74 7.06
CA PRO A 77 2.84 19.54 8.29
C PRO A 77 3.79 20.74 8.27
N TYR A 78 3.51 21.76 9.09
CA TYR A 78 4.37 22.95 9.16
C TYR A 78 5.72 22.65 9.81
N VAL A 79 6.79 23.02 9.11
CA VAL A 79 8.18 22.99 9.59
C VAL A 79 8.74 24.41 9.63
N PRO A 80 9.34 24.85 10.75
CA PRO A 80 9.99 26.15 10.83
C PRO A 80 11.13 26.27 9.80
N CYS A 81 11.10 27.35 9.01
CA CYS A 81 12.18 27.75 8.12
C CYS A 81 13.07 28.77 8.84
N ILE A 82 14.38 28.55 8.82
CA ILE A 82 15.37 29.44 9.45
C ILE A 82 16.28 30.00 8.37
N ASN A 83 16.16 31.30 8.15
CA ASN A 83 16.98 32.04 7.19
C ASN A 83 18.37 32.32 7.76
N VAL A 84 19.42 32.02 7.01
CA VAL A 84 20.82 32.31 7.38
C VAL A 84 21.52 33.05 6.24
N PRO A 85 22.63 33.77 6.48
CA PRO A 85 23.29 34.49 5.40
C PRO A 85 23.73 33.56 4.26
N GLY A 86 23.15 33.76 3.08
CA GLY A 86 23.42 33.04 1.84
C GLY A 86 22.74 31.68 1.69
N ASP A 87 21.92 31.25 2.65
CA ASP A 87 21.20 29.96 2.59
C ASP A 87 20.03 29.91 3.59
N PHE A 88 19.33 28.80 3.66
CA PHE A 88 18.33 28.54 4.67
C PHE A 88 18.39 27.08 5.11
N TYR A 89 17.83 26.77 6.27
CA TYR A 89 17.61 25.37 6.62
C TYR A 89 16.24 25.16 7.26
N CYS A 90 15.71 23.98 7.02
CA CYS A 90 14.45 23.53 7.59
C CYS A 90 14.70 22.81 8.91
N GLY A 91 13.81 23.02 9.88
CA GLY A 91 13.76 22.21 11.09
C GLY A 91 13.44 20.74 10.80
N SER A 92 13.47 19.91 11.84
CA SER A 92 13.02 18.52 11.75
C SER A 92 11.50 18.44 11.57
N CYS A 93 11.03 17.33 10.97
CA CYS A 93 9.60 17.06 10.88
C CYS A 93 8.96 17.01 12.29
N PRO A 94 7.71 17.49 12.45
CA PRO A 94 6.99 17.39 13.72
C PRO A 94 6.78 15.94 14.16
N ALA A 95 6.46 15.73 15.44
CA ALA A 95 6.12 14.41 15.96
C ALA A 95 4.95 13.78 15.17
N GLY A 96 5.06 12.47 14.88
CA GLY A 96 4.11 11.75 14.03
C GLY A 96 4.41 11.84 12.53
N TYR A 97 5.48 12.53 12.13
CA TYR A 97 5.89 12.64 10.72
C TYR A 97 7.34 12.23 10.51
N THR A 98 7.65 11.74 9.31
CA THR A 98 9.00 11.34 8.87
C THR A 98 9.42 12.10 7.61
N GLY A 99 10.72 12.37 7.46
CA GLY A 99 11.23 13.09 6.30
C GLY A 99 12.45 13.95 6.60
N ASN A 100 12.76 14.88 5.70
CA ASN A 100 13.96 15.72 5.73
C ASN A 100 13.69 17.19 6.10
N GLY A 101 12.50 17.53 6.60
CA GLY A 101 12.10 18.91 6.94
C GLY A 101 11.62 19.74 5.74
N HIS A 102 12.16 19.48 4.54
CA HIS A 102 11.62 20.04 3.29
C HIS A 102 10.34 19.33 2.87
N TYR A 103 10.32 18.01 3.00
CA TYR A 103 9.16 17.16 2.78
C TYR A 103 8.97 16.25 3.98
N CYS A 104 7.79 16.31 4.58
CA CYS A 104 7.41 15.49 5.71
C CYS A 104 6.16 14.69 5.31
N ALA A 105 6.23 13.38 5.50
CA ALA A 105 5.13 12.46 5.30
C ALA A 105 4.63 11.97 6.66
N ASP A 106 3.33 11.75 6.73
CA ASP A 106 2.67 11.16 7.89
C ASP A 106 3.20 9.75 8.17
N ILE A 107 3.42 9.41 9.43
CA ILE A 107 3.79 8.06 9.84
C ILE A 107 2.49 7.28 10.05
N ASP A 108 2.26 6.26 9.24
CA ASP A 108 1.11 5.38 9.47
C ASP A 108 1.36 4.47 10.69
N GLU A 109 0.90 4.89 11.87
CA GLU A 109 1.07 4.09 13.08
C GLU A 109 0.24 2.81 13.04
N CYS A 110 -0.82 2.73 12.24
CA CYS A 110 -1.66 1.53 12.13
C CYS A 110 -0.95 0.37 11.41
N SER A 111 0.10 0.64 10.64
CA SER A 111 0.91 -0.37 9.96
C SER A 111 1.75 -1.22 10.92
N THR A 112 1.99 -0.75 12.15
CA THR A 112 2.74 -1.48 13.18
C THR A 112 1.87 -1.72 14.42
N ASP A 113 1.75 -2.98 14.85
CA ASP A 113 0.99 -3.37 16.06
C ASP A 113 -0.42 -2.74 16.16
N ASN A 114 -1.11 -2.60 15.02
CA ASN A 114 -2.44 -1.97 14.93
C ASN A 114 -2.51 -0.59 15.61
N GLY A 115 -1.43 0.21 15.57
CA GLY A 115 -1.34 1.53 16.21
C GLY A 115 -1.53 1.50 17.73
N GLY A 116 -1.34 0.35 18.37
CA GLY A 116 -1.62 0.11 19.79
C GLY A 116 -3.12 0.03 20.12
N CYS A 117 -4.00 -0.10 19.14
CA CYS A 117 -5.43 -0.34 19.37
C CYS A 117 -5.68 -1.79 19.78
N SER A 118 -6.73 -2.02 20.58
CA SER A 118 -7.07 -3.33 21.12
C SER A 118 -7.11 -4.41 20.03
N ILE A 119 -6.34 -5.48 20.23
CA ILE A 119 -6.34 -6.66 19.35
C ILE A 119 -7.30 -7.75 19.86
N VAL A 120 -7.67 -7.70 21.13
CA VAL A 120 -8.63 -8.61 21.78
C VAL A 120 -9.52 -7.80 22.73
N PRO A 121 -10.77 -7.49 22.35
CA PRO A 121 -11.37 -7.67 21.03
C PRO A 121 -10.71 -6.76 19.99
N LYS A 122 -10.76 -7.14 18.71
CA LYS A 122 -10.15 -6.34 17.64
C LYS A 122 -10.90 -5.02 17.45
N VAL A 123 -10.17 -3.92 17.58
CA VAL A 123 -10.62 -2.56 17.28
C VAL A 123 -9.87 -2.06 16.07
N GLN A 124 -10.57 -1.41 15.14
CA GLN A 124 -9.96 -0.81 13.97
C GLN A 124 -9.12 0.41 14.37
N CYS A 125 -7.85 0.40 13.97
CA CYS A 125 -7.00 1.59 13.99
C CYS A 125 -7.31 2.48 12.79
N ILE A 126 -7.38 3.79 13.01
CA ILE A 126 -7.60 4.80 11.98
C ILE A 126 -6.39 5.75 12.03
N ASN A 127 -5.60 5.74 10.96
CA ASN A 127 -4.46 6.64 10.84
C ASN A 127 -4.94 8.09 10.61
N THR A 128 -4.32 9.05 11.29
CA THR A 128 -4.67 10.47 11.20
C THR A 128 -3.41 11.29 10.98
N MET A 129 -3.53 12.53 10.48
CA MET A 129 -2.35 13.34 10.23
C MET A 129 -1.59 13.67 11.53
N GLY A 130 -0.41 13.06 11.71
CA GLY A 130 0.51 13.21 12.84
C GLY A 130 0.20 12.34 14.07
N SER A 131 -0.75 11.41 13.96
CA SER A 131 -1.16 10.52 15.05
C SER A 131 -2.08 9.42 14.52
N ARG A 132 -2.51 8.50 15.39
CA ARG A 132 -3.63 7.60 15.16
C ARG A 132 -4.83 7.87 16.08
N VAL A 133 -5.98 7.27 15.77
CA VAL A 133 -7.08 7.07 16.71
C VAL A 133 -7.61 5.64 16.63
N CYS A 134 -8.08 5.10 17.76
CA CYS A 134 -8.75 3.80 17.79
C CYS A 134 -10.26 3.98 17.64
N GLY A 135 -10.90 3.06 16.92
CA GLY A 135 -12.37 2.99 16.87
C GLY A 135 -13.00 2.66 18.23
N SER A 136 -14.32 2.72 18.29
CA SER A 136 -15.07 2.31 19.48
C SER A 136 -14.95 0.81 19.74
N CYS A 137 -15.01 0.41 21.02
CA CYS A 137 -15.04 -1.02 21.39
C CYS A 137 -16.26 -1.73 20.76
N PRO A 138 -16.13 -3.00 20.35
CA PRO A 138 -17.25 -3.79 19.84
C PRO A 138 -18.36 -4.01 20.88
N PRO A 139 -19.58 -4.38 20.46
CA PRO A 139 -20.68 -4.70 21.37
C PRO A 139 -20.29 -5.73 22.43
N GLY A 140 -20.75 -5.52 23.68
CA GLY A 140 -20.37 -6.34 24.84
C GLY A 140 -19.07 -5.93 25.53
N TYR A 141 -18.33 -4.96 24.96
CA TYR A 141 -17.11 -4.40 25.53
C TYR A 141 -17.26 -2.89 25.75
N GLN A 142 -16.56 -2.37 26.75
CA GLN A 142 -16.50 -0.94 27.07
C GLN A 142 -15.05 -0.51 27.31
N GLY A 143 -14.71 0.69 26.85
CA GLY A 143 -13.37 1.23 26.97
C GLY A 143 -13.09 2.33 25.94
N ASP A 144 -11.80 2.65 25.74
CA ASP A 144 -11.30 3.75 24.91
C ASP A 144 -10.80 3.29 23.53
N GLY A 145 -11.00 2.02 23.17
CA GLY A 145 -10.55 1.44 21.90
C GLY A 145 -9.09 0.96 21.89
N VAL A 146 -8.26 1.47 22.81
CA VAL A 146 -6.93 0.91 23.14
C VAL A 146 -7.12 -0.27 24.09
N THR A 147 -7.95 -0.08 25.11
CA THR A 147 -8.28 -1.08 26.11
C THR A 147 -9.79 -1.29 26.08
N CYS A 148 -10.24 -2.51 25.82
CA CYS A 148 -11.65 -2.86 25.81
C CYS A 148 -11.91 -3.98 26.82
N VAL A 149 -12.75 -3.72 27.82
CA VAL A 149 -13.08 -4.69 28.88
C VAL A 149 -14.45 -5.27 28.59
N PHE A 150 -14.59 -6.60 28.71
CA PHE A 150 -15.85 -7.27 28.53
C PHE A 150 -16.79 -6.98 29.71
N ILE A 151 -17.99 -6.47 29.42
CA ILE A 151 -18.99 -6.06 30.43
C ILE A 151 -20.30 -6.84 30.34
N GLY A 152 -20.39 -7.81 29.41
CA GLY A 152 -21.58 -8.64 29.19
C GLY A 152 -22.46 -8.11 28.06
N THR A 153 -23.12 -9.03 27.36
CA THR A 153 -23.80 -8.75 26.09
C THR A 153 -25.19 -8.14 26.34
N CYS A 154 -25.88 -8.51 27.43
CA CYS A 154 -27.17 -7.91 27.80
C CYS A 154 -27.11 -6.44 28.26
N ARG A 155 -25.97 -5.96 28.74
CA ARG A 155 -25.82 -4.60 29.27
C ARG A 155 -25.75 -3.51 28.21
N ILE A 156 -25.53 -3.89 26.95
CA ILE A 156 -25.51 -2.98 25.80
C ILE A 156 -26.70 -3.35 24.90
N ASN A 157 -27.59 -2.38 24.63
CA ASN A 157 -28.73 -2.52 23.71
C ASN A 157 -29.61 -3.78 23.96
N ASN A 158 -29.84 -4.15 25.23
CA ASN A 158 -30.59 -5.34 25.65
C ASN A 158 -30.13 -6.64 24.96
N GLY A 159 -28.83 -6.77 24.65
CA GLY A 159 -28.28 -7.92 23.93
C GLY A 159 -28.83 -8.14 22.52
N GLY A 160 -29.42 -7.11 21.91
CA GLY A 160 -30.12 -7.23 20.62
C GLY A 160 -31.52 -7.83 20.71
N CYS A 161 -32.02 -8.11 21.92
CA CYS A 161 -33.39 -8.56 22.13
C CYS A 161 -34.40 -7.43 21.81
N HIS A 162 -35.58 -7.83 21.36
CA HIS A 162 -36.73 -6.95 21.19
C HIS A 162 -36.98 -6.14 22.48
N PRO A 163 -37.43 -4.87 22.43
CA PRO A 163 -37.57 -4.02 23.61
C PRO A 163 -38.46 -4.59 24.72
N LEU A 164 -39.40 -5.49 24.39
CA LEU A 164 -40.26 -6.18 25.36
C LEU A 164 -39.69 -7.52 25.87
N ALA A 165 -38.62 -8.04 25.26
CA ALA A 165 -38.00 -9.30 25.65
C ALA A 165 -37.00 -9.11 26.79
N ILE A 166 -36.92 -10.10 27.67
CA ILE A 166 -35.93 -10.18 28.75
C ILE A 166 -34.65 -10.79 28.18
N CYS A 167 -33.53 -10.08 28.32
CA CYS A 167 -32.21 -10.56 27.96
C CYS A 167 -31.56 -11.32 29.12
N ILE A 168 -31.01 -12.50 28.83
CA ILE A 168 -30.29 -13.33 29.80
C ILE A 168 -28.91 -13.68 29.22
N ASP A 169 -27.84 -13.34 29.94
CA ASP A 169 -26.48 -13.73 29.57
C ASP A 169 -26.32 -15.25 29.81
N ASN A 170 -25.90 -16.01 28.79
CA ASN A 170 -25.71 -17.45 28.92
C ASN A 170 -24.26 -17.78 29.38
N PRO A 171 -24.07 -18.36 30.57
CA PRO A 171 -22.74 -18.67 31.10
C PRO A 171 -22.03 -19.82 30.37
N GLY A 172 -22.72 -20.61 29.55
CA GLY A 172 -22.14 -21.77 28.85
C GLY A 172 -21.14 -21.43 27.74
N PHE A 173 -21.11 -20.18 27.27
CA PHE A 173 -20.23 -19.70 26.20
C PHE A 173 -19.62 -18.34 26.53
N ASN A 174 -18.95 -18.20 27.69
CA ASN A 174 -18.26 -16.97 28.10
C ASN A 174 -19.15 -15.70 28.07
N ASN A 175 -20.47 -15.84 28.28
CA ASN A 175 -21.48 -14.77 28.15
C ASN A 175 -21.59 -14.13 26.74
N LEU A 176 -21.03 -14.77 25.69
CA LEU A 176 -21.14 -14.33 24.28
C LEU A 176 -22.48 -14.71 23.63
N LEU A 177 -23.21 -15.69 24.18
CA LEU A 177 -24.57 -16.00 23.75
C LEU A 177 -25.59 -15.33 24.66
N VAL A 178 -26.57 -14.67 24.03
CA VAL A 178 -27.72 -14.05 24.68
C VAL A 178 -28.97 -14.89 24.42
N GLU A 179 -29.73 -15.16 25.48
CA GLU A 179 -31.08 -15.72 25.37
C GLU A 179 -32.11 -14.60 25.54
N CYS A 180 -32.96 -14.41 24.51
CA CYS A 180 -34.06 -13.46 24.54
C CYS A 180 -35.36 -14.19 24.83
N ARG A 181 -36.02 -13.88 25.96
CA ARG A 181 -37.28 -14.52 26.34
C ARG A 181 -38.41 -13.51 26.43
N CYS A 182 -39.51 -13.78 25.73
CA CYS A 182 -40.71 -12.94 25.85
C CYS A 182 -41.36 -13.09 27.24
N PRO A 183 -41.90 -12.00 27.80
CA PRO A 183 -42.63 -12.03 29.06
C PRO A 183 -43.94 -12.80 28.92
N THR A 184 -44.49 -13.25 30.05
CA THR A 184 -45.76 -14.01 30.10
C THR A 184 -46.89 -13.27 29.41
N GLY A 185 -47.64 -13.96 28.54
CA GLY A 185 -48.71 -13.37 27.71
C GLY A 185 -48.25 -12.86 26.35
N TYR A 186 -46.95 -12.97 26.04
CA TYR A 186 -46.37 -12.66 24.74
C TYR A 186 -45.70 -13.91 24.16
N HIS A 187 -45.78 -14.08 22.84
CA HIS A 187 -45.13 -15.15 22.09
C HIS A 187 -44.20 -14.56 21.03
N GLY A 188 -43.22 -15.35 20.60
CA GLY A 188 -42.22 -14.94 19.61
C GLY A 188 -40.79 -15.29 20.04
N SER A 189 -39.85 -15.03 19.14
CA SER A 189 -38.42 -15.37 19.32
C SER A 189 -37.66 -14.41 20.24
N GLY A 190 -38.28 -13.32 20.69
CA GLY A 190 -37.64 -12.28 21.48
C GLY A 190 -36.68 -11.39 20.69
N ILE A 191 -36.56 -11.52 19.36
CA ILE A 191 -35.59 -10.80 18.52
C ILE A 191 -36.27 -10.09 17.34
N GLY A 192 -35.80 -8.89 16.99
CA GLY A 192 -36.31 -8.10 15.85
C GLY A 192 -37.61 -7.35 16.14
N PRO A 193 -38.14 -6.54 15.20
CA PRO A 193 -39.25 -5.60 15.44
C PRO A 193 -40.61 -6.25 15.74
N GLN A 194 -40.74 -7.55 15.51
CA GLN A 194 -41.92 -8.36 15.86
C GLN A 194 -41.54 -9.49 16.86
N GLY A 195 -40.43 -9.32 17.58
CA GLY A 195 -39.84 -10.37 18.40
C GLY A 195 -40.71 -10.84 19.57
N CYS A 196 -41.55 -9.96 20.13
CA CYS A 196 -42.59 -10.37 21.08
C CYS A 196 -43.93 -9.77 20.68
N GLN A 197 -44.90 -10.63 20.38
CA GLN A 197 -46.27 -10.27 20.03
C GLN A 197 -47.25 -10.73 21.11
N PRO A 198 -48.36 -9.99 21.35
CA PRO A 198 -49.38 -10.40 22.31
C PRO A 198 -49.99 -11.75 21.91
N GLY A 199 -49.90 -12.76 22.78
CA GLY A 199 -50.55 -14.05 22.55
C GLY A 199 -52.02 -13.99 22.93
N THR A 200 -52.93 -14.20 21.97
CA THR A 200 -54.37 -14.15 22.23
C THR A 200 -54.98 -15.48 22.68
N GLU A 201 -54.25 -16.60 22.66
CA GLU A 201 -54.78 -17.90 23.10
C GLU A 201 -53.67 -18.74 23.76
N VAL A 202 -54.02 -19.46 24.84
CA VAL A 202 -53.15 -20.46 25.46
C VAL A 202 -53.09 -21.64 24.49
N ASP A 203 -52.08 -21.68 23.63
CA ASP A 203 -51.85 -22.79 22.70
C ASP A 203 -51.72 -24.09 23.50
N GLN A 204 -52.69 -25.01 23.36
CA GLN A 204 -52.65 -26.37 23.93
C GLN A 204 -52.22 -27.40 22.87
N GLY A 205 -51.76 -26.96 21.70
CA GLY A 205 -51.35 -27.82 20.59
C GLY A 205 -49.90 -28.32 20.69
N PRO A 206 -49.42 -29.05 19.67
CA PRO A 206 -48.05 -29.59 19.60
C PRO A 206 -46.93 -28.53 19.67
N CYS A 207 -47.25 -27.25 19.46
CA CYS A 207 -46.33 -26.12 19.53
C CYS A 207 -46.34 -25.40 20.90
N ALA A 208 -47.22 -25.78 21.82
CA ALA A 208 -47.38 -25.16 23.14
C ALA A 208 -46.09 -25.15 23.97
N SER A 209 -45.28 -26.20 23.85
CA SER A 209 -44.00 -26.35 24.55
C SER A 209 -42.83 -25.61 23.89
N HIS A 210 -43.09 -24.84 22.83
CA HIS A 210 -42.06 -24.13 22.05
C HIS A 210 -40.89 -25.06 21.63
N PRO A 211 -41.16 -26.17 20.91
CA PRO A 211 -40.15 -27.18 20.61
C PRO A 211 -39.09 -26.75 19.59
N CYS A 212 -39.30 -25.66 18.84
CA CYS A 212 -38.36 -25.13 17.86
C CYS A 212 -37.47 -24.05 18.50
N ILE A 213 -36.17 -24.32 18.65
CA ILE A 213 -35.22 -23.42 19.33
C ILE A 213 -34.90 -22.19 18.46
N HIS A 214 -34.51 -22.42 17.20
CA HIS A 214 -34.20 -21.38 16.21
C HIS A 214 -35.06 -21.56 14.96
N GLY A 215 -36.38 -21.42 15.12
CA GLY A 215 -37.30 -21.54 14.00
C GLY A 215 -38.76 -21.38 14.38
N HIS A 216 -39.60 -21.35 13.36
CA HIS A 216 -41.04 -21.23 13.51
C HIS A 216 -41.68 -22.63 13.65
N CYS A 217 -42.45 -22.84 14.72
CA CYS A 217 -43.24 -24.07 14.91
C CYS A 217 -44.52 -24.03 14.10
N ILE A 218 -44.78 -25.06 13.30
CA ILE A 218 -46.00 -25.22 12.50
C ILE A 218 -46.69 -26.50 13.00
N PRO A 219 -47.92 -26.43 13.53
CA PRO A 219 -48.66 -27.62 13.93
C PRO A 219 -48.93 -28.52 12.72
N HIS A 220 -48.69 -29.83 12.83
CA HIS A 220 -48.98 -30.80 11.78
C HIS A 220 -49.56 -32.09 12.38
N ASP A 221 -50.86 -32.29 12.21
CA ASP A 221 -51.64 -33.38 12.80
C ASP A 221 -51.45 -33.47 14.33
N LEU A 222 -50.87 -34.57 14.84
CA LEU A 222 -50.52 -34.80 16.25
C LEU A 222 -49.04 -34.48 16.56
N SER A 223 -48.32 -33.92 15.60
CA SER A 223 -46.88 -33.58 15.67
C SER A 223 -46.66 -32.09 15.37
N PHE A 224 -45.42 -31.65 15.44
CA PHE A 224 -44.99 -30.32 15.00
C PHE A 224 -43.97 -30.45 13.86
N ILE A 225 -43.90 -29.42 13.01
CA ILE A 225 -42.84 -29.22 12.03
C ILE A 225 -42.16 -27.89 12.36
N CYS A 226 -40.84 -27.91 12.56
CA CYS A 226 -40.06 -26.70 12.72
C CYS A 226 -39.53 -26.22 11.37
N ARG A 227 -39.90 -24.99 10.98
CA ARG A 227 -39.23 -24.28 9.88
C ARG A 227 -38.08 -23.47 10.45
N CYS A 228 -36.87 -24.00 10.32
CA CYS A 228 -35.67 -23.41 10.91
C CYS A 228 -35.29 -22.07 10.29
N ASP A 229 -34.76 -21.19 11.14
CA ASP A 229 -34.15 -19.93 10.73
C ASP A 229 -32.85 -20.20 9.95
N PRO A 230 -32.41 -19.27 9.08
CA PRO A 230 -31.15 -19.39 8.36
C PRO A 230 -29.99 -19.68 9.30
N GLY A 231 -29.21 -20.74 9.01
CA GLY A 231 -28.08 -21.15 9.84
C GLY A 231 -28.38 -22.23 10.88
N TYR A 232 -29.63 -22.73 10.98
CA TYR A 232 -30.01 -23.83 11.86
C TYR A 232 -30.74 -24.95 11.11
N THR A 233 -30.57 -26.18 11.58
CA THR A 233 -31.15 -27.41 11.02
C THR A 233 -31.56 -28.38 12.13
N GLY A 234 -32.13 -29.52 11.75
CA GLY A 234 -32.61 -30.56 12.67
C GLY A 234 -34.09 -30.40 13.05
N ILE A 235 -34.65 -31.44 13.66
CA ILE A 235 -36.09 -31.56 13.97
C ILE A 235 -36.63 -30.45 14.88
N THR A 236 -35.77 -29.88 15.73
CA THR A 236 -36.08 -28.79 16.67
C THR A 236 -35.30 -27.51 16.35
N CYS A 237 -34.60 -27.46 15.21
CA CYS A 237 -33.72 -26.34 14.84
C CYS A 237 -32.63 -26.05 15.89
N ALA A 238 -32.24 -27.07 16.66
CA ALA A 238 -31.22 -26.96 17.70
C ALA A 238 -29.78 -27.07 17.16
N THR A 239 -29.61 -27.65 15.98
CA THR A 239 -28.27 -27.86 15.42
C THR A 239 -27.91 -26.72 14.47
N PRO A 240 -26.84 -25.95 14.74
CA PRO A 240 -26.36 -24.97 13.78
C PRO A 240 -25.87 -25.69 12.50
N ILE A 241 -26.26 -25.17 11.34
CA ILE A 241 -25.73 -25.60 10.06
C ILE A 241 -24.26 -25.20 10.05
N ASN A 242 -23.37 -26.19 9.92
CA ASN A 242 -21.99 -25.90 9.55
C ASN A 242 -21.95 -25.73 8.03
N PRO A 243 -21.84 -24.50 7.50
CA PRO A 243 -21.89 -24.28 6.06
C PRO A 243 -20.60 -24.75 5.35
N CYS A 244 -19.59 -25.21 6.12
CA CYS A 244 -18.42 -25.92 5.63
C CYS A 244 -18.59 -27.44 5.57
N SER A 245 -19.77 -28.00 5.86
CA SER A 245 -20.02 -29.45 5.82
C SER A 245 -21.27 -29.79 5.00
N PRO A 246 -21.12 -30.45 3.83
CA PRO A 246 -19.87 -30.90 3.20
C PRO A 246 -19.04 -29.72 2.64
N ASN A 247 -17.70 -29.88 2.57
CA ASN A 247 -16.78 -28.80 2.18
C ASN A 247 -17.18 -28.19 0.81
N PRO A 248 -17.60 -26.90 0.77
CA PRO A 248 -18.04 -26.25 -0.45
C PRO A 248 -16.87 -25.81 -1.35
N CYS A 249 -15.64 -25.76 -0.86
CA CYS A 249 -14.46 -25.35 -1.62
C CYS A 249 -14.00 -26.48 -2.56
N LYS A 250 -13.59 -26.12 -3.78
CA LYS A 250 -13.08 -27.04 -4.80
C LYS A 250 -11.55 -27.15 -4.73
N ASN A 251 -10.97 -28.13 -5.41
CA ASN A 251 -9.53 -28.30 -5.60
C ASN A 251 -8.71 -28.22 -4.29
N ASP A 252 -9.14 -29.00 -3.29
CA ASP A 252 -8.53 -29.07 -1.96
C ASP A 252 -8.48 -27.74 -1.19
N GLY A 253 -9.36 -26.79 -1.53
CA GLY A 253 -9.54 -25.55 -0.78
C GLY A 253 -10.08 -25.80 0.64
N ILE A 254 -9.59 -24.99 1.59
CA ILE A 254 -9.96 -25.07 3.00
C ILE A 254 -11.12 -24.11 3.26
N CYS A 255 -12.23 -24.63 3.80
CA CYS A 255 -13.38 -23.80 4.14
C CYS A 255 -13.16 -23.12 5.50
N MET A 256 -13.27 -21.80 5.54
CA MET A 256 -13.19 -20.98 6.73
C MET A 256 -14.46 -20.15 6.89
N LEU A 257 -14.87 -19.92 8.14
CA LEU A 257 -15.95 -19.00 8.46
C LEU A 257 -15.35 -17.61 8.72
N THR A 258 -15.86 -16.59 8.05
CA THR A 258 -15.51 -15.20 8.35
C THR A 258 -16.21 -14.74 9.62
N ALA A 259 -15.78 -13.59 10.17
CA ALA A 259 -16.37 -13.00 11.39
C ALA A 259 -17.90 -12.77 11.29
N ASP A 260 -18.42 -12.62 10.08
CA ASP A 260 -19.85 -12.41 9.78
C ASP A 260 -20.61 -13.71 9.47
N GLN A 261 -20.06 -14.88 9.84
CA GLN A 261 -20.62 -16.22 9.55
C GLN A 261 -20.77 -16.55 8.05
N GLN A 262 -20.05 -15.85 7.17
CA GLN A 262 -20.02 -16.12 5.75
C GLN A 262 -18.94 -17.15 5.42
N VAL A 263 -19.22 -18.05 4.47
CA VAL A 263 -18.25 -19.03 3.99
C VAL A 263 -17.21 -18.34 3.11
N SER A 264 -15.93 -18.53 3.45
CA SER A 264 -14.78 -18.15 2.65
C SER A 264 -13.91 -19.38 2.38
N CYS A 265 -13.36 -19.49 1.18
CA CYS A 265 -12.45 -20.56 0.82
C CYS A 265 -11.02 -20.04 0.75
N GLU A 266 -10.13 -20.66 1.52
CA GLU A 266 -8.69 -20.47 1.36
C GLU A 266 -8.19 -21.43 0.29
N CYS A 267 -7.71 -20.87 -0.81
CA CYS A 267 -7.30 -21.65 -1.97
C CYS A 267 -5.83 -22.05 -1.91
N THR A 268 -5.53 -23.23 -2.45
CA THR A 268 -4.15 -23.68 -2.68
C THR A 268 -3.47 -22.77 -3.71
N ALA A 269 -2.12 -22.77 -3.75
CA ALA A 269 -1.33 -21.84 -4.57
C ALA A 269 -1.66 -21.86 -6.07
N ALA A 270 -2.24 -22.96 -6.57
CA ALA A 270 -2.60 -23.16 -7.97
C ALA A 270 -4.03 -22.68 -8.32
N TYR A 271 -4.84 -22.25 -7.36
CA TYR A 271 -6.25 -21.89 -7.57
C TYR A 271 -6.63 -20.56 -6.89
N SER A 272 -7.73 -19.98 -7.34
CA SER A 272 -8.29 -18.70 -6.93
C SER A 272 -9.82 -18.74 -7.12
N GLY A 273 -10.51 -17.64 -6.81
CA GLY A 273 -11.96 -17.55 -6.88
C GLY A 273 -12.65 -17.87 -5.55
N PRO A 274 -13.93 -17.50 -5.39
CA PRO A 274 -14.65 -17.61 -4.12
C PRO A 274 -14.83 -19.05 -3.61
N ARG A 275 -14.68 -20.06 -4.48
CA ARG A 275 -14.72 -21.49 -4.15
C ARG A 275 -13.49 -22.23 -4.64
N CYS A 276 -12.39 -21.55 -4.95
CA CYS A 276 -11.17 -22.14 -5.50
C CYS A 276 -11.38 -22.85 -6.84
N GLU A 277 -12.31 -22.33 -7.64
CA GLU A 277 -12.73 -22.89 -8.93
C GLU A 277 -11.84 -22.44 -10.09
N THR A 278 -11.10 -21.32 -9.96
CA THR A 278 -10.30 -20.75 -11.06
C THR A 278 -8.83 -21.08 -10.88
N PRO A 279 -8.17 -21.78 -11.82
CA PRO A 279 -6.73 -21.94 -11.81
C PRO A 279 -6.04 -20.57 -11.77
N LYS A 280 -5.13 -20.36 -10.82
CA LYS A 280 -4.31 -19.15 -10.75
C LYS A 280 -3.14 -19.35 -11.70
N GLU A 281 -3.11 -18.63 -12.82
CA GLU A 281 -1.91 -18.57 -13.65
C GLU A 281 -0.85 -17.74 -12.92
N THR A 282 -0.11 -18.38 -12.00
CA THR A 282 0.99 -17.74 -11.29
C THR A 282 2.19 -17.60 -12.23
N CYS A 283 2.55 -16.36 -12.53
CA CYS A 283 3.80 -16.01 -13.19
C CYS A 283 4.60 -15.05 -12.28
N GLY A 284 5.93 -15.15 -12.32
CA GLY A 284 6.85 -14.41 -11.44
C GLY A 284 7.39 -15.23 -10.26
N GLY A 285 8.32 -14.65 -9.51
CA GLY A 285 8.98 -15.27 -8.35
C GLY A 285 10.48 -14.96 -8.28
N VAL A 286 11.12 -15.39 -7.18
CA VAL A 286 12.57 -15.27 -6.99
C VAL A 286 13.21 -16.64 -7.19
N ILE A 287 14.11 -16.76 -8.17
CA ILE A 287 14.85 -17.98 -8.48
C ILE A 287 16.29 -17.79 -8.02
N ARG A 288 16.72 -18.60 -7.05
CA ARG A 288 18.04 -18.52 -6.42
C ARG A 288 18.88 -19.73 -6.80
N ASP A 289 19.42 -19.73 -8.00
CA ASP A 289 20.21 -20.85 -8.54
C ASP A 289 21.40 -20.37 -9.37
N VAL A 290 22.47 -21.15 -9.34
CA VAL A 290 23.70 -20.86 -10.09
C VAL A 290 23.55 -21.07 -11.59
N ALA A 291 22.55 -21.84 -12.03
CA ALA A 291 22.18 -22.02 -13.42
C ALA A 291 20.73 -22.50 -13.50
N GLY A 292 20.06 -22.27 -14.63
CA GLY A 292 18.69 -22.74 -14.83
C GLY A 292 18.07 -22.27 -16.13
N THR A 293 16.78 -22.58 -16.29
CA THR A 293 15.96 -22.17 -17.44
C THR A 293 14.68 -21.50 -16.96
N LEU A 294 14.23 -20.48 -17.69
CA LEU A 294 12.96 -19.81 -17.47
C LEU A 294 12.23 -19.76 -18.81
N THR A 295 11.05 -20.36 -18.85
CA THR A 295 10.16 -20.35 -20.01
C THR A 295 8.78 -19.87 -19.57
N TYR A 296 8.22 -18.92 -20.30
CA TYR A 296 6.86 -18.45 -20.08
C TYR A 296 6.15 -18.20 -21.43
N PRO A 297 4.92 -18.71 -21.62
CA PRO A 297 4.14 -19.53 -20.69
C PRO A 297 4.65 -20.99 -20.61
N PRO A 298 4.50 -21.68 -19.46
CA PRO A 298 5.05 -23.03 -19.26
C PRO A 298 4.38 -24.11 -20.12
N ASN A 299 3.14 -23.87 -20.58
CA ASN A 299 2.42 -24.77 -21.48
C ASN A 299 2.86 -24.64 -22.96
N GLY A 300 3.71 -23.66 -23.30
CA GLY A 300 4.26 -23.48 -24.63
C GLY A 300 3.24 -23.08 -25.72
N VAL A 301 2.06 -22.59 -25.35
CA VAL A 301 1.03 -22.18 -26.32
C VAL A 301 1.11 -20.67 -26.58
N THR A 302 0.35 -19.89 -25.83
CA THR A 302 0.38 -18.43 -25.86
C THR A 302 0.13 -17.90 -24.47
N TYR A 303 0.76 -16.79 -24.10
CA TYR A 303 0.51 -16.17 -22.80
C TYR A 303 -0.91 -15.59 -22.71
N GLY A 304 -1.42 -15.45 -21.49
CA GLY A 304 -2.70 -14.78 -21.21
C GLY A 304 -2.63 -13.25 -21.31
N HIS A 305 -3.79 -12.61 -21.36
CA HIS A 305 -3.94 -11.16 -21.36
C HIS A 305 -3.94 -10.59 -19.93
N GLY A 306 -3.55 -9.32 -19.78
CA GLY A 306 -3.57 -8.61 -18.50
C GLY A 306 -2.59 -9.14 -17.45
N LEU A 307 -1.50 -9.78 -17.89
CA LEU A 307 -0.47 -10.32 -17.01
C LEU A 307 0.50 -9.22 -16.57
N SER A 308 0.98 -9.32 -15.33
CA SER A 308 2.10 -8.52 -14.83
C SER A 308 2.95 -9.40 -13.93
N CYS A 309 3.96 -10.02 -14.52
CA CYS A 309 4.83 -11.02 -13.91
C CYS A 309 6.21 -10.42 -13.61
N ALA A 310 6.72 -10.61 -12.40
CA ALA A 310 8.06 -10.17 -12.03
C ALA A 310 8.93 -11.37 -11.61
N TYR A 311 10.05 -11.58 -12.30
CA TYR A 311 11.03 -12.61 -11.96
C TYR A 311 12.33 -11.99 -11.48
N ILE A 312 12.91 -12.53 -10.41
CA ILE A 312 14.26 -12.17 -9.96
C ILE A 312 15.13 -13.41 -10.10
N LEU A 313 16.09 -13.38 -11.02
CA LEU A 313 17.14 -14.38 -11.10
C LEU A 313 18.28 -13.89 -10.19
N ALA A 314 18.68 -14.69 -9.20
CA ALA A 314 19.75 -14.33 -8.28
C ALA A 314 20.75 -15.48 -8.15
N THR A 315 22.04 -15.14 -8.21
CA THR A 315 23.14 -16.05 -7.91
C THR A 315 23.86 -15.65 -6.63
N ASN A 316 24.91 -16.38 -6.28
CA ASN A 316 25.77 -16.06 -5.16
C ASN A 316 26.39 -14.66 -5.33
N THR A 317 26.57 -13.96 -4.22
CA THR A 317 27.08 -12.58 -4.14
C THR A 317 28.45 -12.36 -4.80
N SER A 318 29.23 -13.42 -5.03
CA SER A 318 30.55 -13.37 -5.68
C SER A 318 30.53 -13.63 -7.19
N LEU A 319 29.36 -13.87 -7.79
CA LEU A 319 29.20 -14.23 -9.20
C LEU A 319 28.24 -13.27 -9.89
N VAL A 320 28.31 -13.23 -11.22
CA VAL A 320 27.35 -12.53 -12.08
C VAL A 320 26.63 -13.53 -12.97
N LEU A 321 25.50 -13.12 -13.54
CA LEU A 321 24.64 -13.94 -14.39
C LEU A 321 24.96 -13.68 -15.86
N ASN A 322 25.18 -14.74 -16.62
CA ASN A 322 25.18 -14.72 -18.07
C ASN A 322 23.88 -15.37 -18.55
N VAL A 323 23.00 -14.55 -19.12
CA VAL A 323 21.63 -14.91 -19.51
C VAL A 323 21.52 -14.94 -21.03
N THR A 324 21.13 -16.09 -21.56
CA THR A 324 21.01 -16.31 -22.99
C THR A 324 19.57 -16.66 -23.35
N PHE A 325 18.96 -15.85 -24.21
CA PHE A 325 17.61 -16.06 -24.74
C PHE A 325 17.63 -17.07 -25.87
N THR A 326 16.76 -18.07 -25.80
CA THR A 326 16.60 -19.12 -26.82
C THR A 326 15.35 -18.93 -27.66
N GLN A 327 14.33 -18.28 -27.11
CA GLN A 327 13.07 -17.96 -27.80
C GLN A 327 12.53 -16.62 -27.32
N PHE A 328 12.00 -15.80 -28.24
CA PHE A 328 11.34 -14.54 -27.92
C PHE A 328 10.32 -14.20 -29.01
N ASP A 329 9.06 -14.09 -28.62
CA ASP A 329 7.94 -13.74 -29.50
C ASP A 329 6.81 -13.12 -28.67
N LEU A 330 6.81 -11.79 -28.60
CA LEU A 330 5.78 -10.96 -27.97
C LEU A 330 5.09 -10.08 -29.02
N GLU A 331 3.93 -9.49 -28.68
CA GLU A 331 3.28 -8.51 -29.55
C GLU A 331 4.22 -7.34 -29.89
N SER A 332 4.39 -7.06 -31.20
CA SER A 332 5.30 -6.03 -31.67
C SER A 332 4.59 -4.69 -31.84
N THR A 333 4.91 -3.71 -30.98
CA THR A 333 4.39 -2.34 -31.08
C THR A 333 5.49 -1.28 -30.95
N PRO A 334 5.34 -0.07 -31.51
CA PRO A 334 6.37 0.97 -31.41
C PRO A 334 6.61 1.36 -29.95
N GLY A 335 7.83 1.12 -29.47
CA GLY A 335 8.23 1.36 -28.07
C GLY A 335 7.75 0.30 -27.09
N CYS A 336 7.24 -0.85 -27.54
CA CYS A 336 6.77 -1.95 -26.71
C CYS A 336 5.78 -1.49 -25.63
N ARG A 337 4.69 -0.85 -26.09
CA ARG A 337 3.68 -0.21 -25.24
C ARG A 337 2.59 -1.17 -24.76
N HIS A 338 2.37 -2.25 -25.50
CA HIS A 338 1.39 -3.28 -25.19
C HIS A 338 2.07 -4.40 -24.39
N ASP A 339 2.50 -5.45 -25.08
CA ASP A 339 3.25 -6.53 -24.46
C ASP A 339 4.75 -6.27 -24.45
N PHE A 340 5.39 -6.50 -23.32
CA PHE A 340 6.83 -6.31 -23.19
C PHE A 340 7.48 -7.20 -22.15
N LEU A 341 8.76 -7.51 -22.39
CA LEU A 341 9.69 -7.96 -21.36
C LEU A 341 10.70 -6.85 -21.10
N GLN A 342 10.68 -6.31 -19.88
CA GLN A 342 11.62 -5.30 -19.42
C GLN A 342 12.67 -5.93 -18.51
N ILE A 343 13.94 -5.63 -18.76
CA ILE A 343 15.08 -6.27 -18.11
C ILE A 343 15.90 -5.22 -17.38
N HIS A 344 16.23 -5.49 -16.11
CA HIS A 344 17.06 -4.64 -15.26
C HIS A 344 18.26 -5.41 -14.72
N ASP A 345 19.42 -4.76 -14.70
CA ASP A 345 20.65 -5.26 -14.08
C ASP A 345 20.64 -4.92 -12.58
N GLY A 346 20.10 -5.84 -11.80
CA GLY A 346 19.89 -5.71 -10.35
C GLY A 346 18.64 -6.46 -9.88
N GLY A 347 18.33 -6.37 -8.59
CA GLY A 347 17.31 -7.21 -7.95
C GLY A 347 15.89 -6.64 -7.92
N ASN A 348 15.66 -5.45 -8.48
CA ASN A 348 14.37 -4.76 -8.42
C ASN A 348 14.17 -3.79 -9.59
N ALA A 349 12.95 -3.25 -9.73
CA ALA A 349 12.56 -2.33 -10.80
C ALA A 349 13.29 -0.96 -10.78
N GLY A 350 13.94 -0.59 -9.67
CA GLY A 350 14.75 0.63 -9.57
C GLY A 350 16.19 0.46 -10.06
N SER A 351 16.59 -0.77 -10.40
CA SER A 351 17.93 -1.08 -10.90
C SER A 351 18.12 -0.63 -12.36
N HIS A 352 19.36 -0.56 -12.85
CA HIS A 352 19.67 -0.05 -14.20
C HIS A 352 18.89 -0.83 -15.27
N GLN A 353 18.04 -0.13 -16.03
CA GLN A 353 17.24 -0.75 -17.08
C GLN A 353 18.11 -1.03 -18.30
N ILE A 354 18.31 -2.31 -18.63
CA ILE A 354 19.01 -2.73 -19.84
C ILE A 354 18.15 -2.41 -21.08
N GLY A 355 16.84 -2.66 -20.99
CA GLY A 355 15.93 -2.35 -22.08
C GLY A 355 14.53 -2.90 -21.88
N ARG A 356 13.64 -2.49 -22.78
CA ARG A 356 12.29 -3.00 -22.92
C ARG A 356 12.15 -3.62 -24.31
N PHE A 357 11.74 -4.89 -24.37
CA PHE A 357 11.79 -5.71 -25.57
C PHE A 357 10.42 -6.28 -25.90
N CYS A 358 10.11 -6.37 -27.20
CA CYS A 358 8.90 -6.95 -27.75
C CYS A 358 9.14 -7.38 -29.21
N GLY A 359 8.18 -8.07 -29.84
CA GLY A 359 8.36 -8.66 -31.16
C GLY A 359 9.16 -9.97 -31.13
N LYS A 360 9.87 -10.26 -32.23
CA LYS A 360 10.59 -11.53 -32.45
C LYS A 360 12.11 -11.46 -32.33
N ASN A 361 12.65 -10.27 -32.18
CA ASN A 361 14.10 -10.09 -32.06
C ASN A 361 14.51 -10.43 -30.63
N LEU A 362 15.57 -11.22 -30.48
CA LEU A 362 16.09 -11.57 -29.16
C LEU A 362 16.61 -10.32 -28.43
N PRO A 363 16.34 -10.16 -27.13
CA PRO A 363 16.90 -9.07 -26.32
C PRO A 363 18.43 -9.02 -26.40
N MET A 364 19.01 -7.83 -26.65
CA MET A 364 20.46 -7.60 -26.75
C MET A 364 21.20 -8.60 -27.67
N ASN A 365 20.61 -8.98 -28.80
CA ASN A 365 21.14 -10.00 -29.72
C ASN A 365 21.28 -11.41 -29.12
N GLY A 366 20.52 -11.69 -28.05
CA GLY A 366 20.38 -13.03 -27.47
C GLY A 366 21.20 -13.30 -26.22
N ASN A 367 22.14 -12.43 -25.83
CA ASN A 367 22.94 -12.63 -24.62
C ASN A 367 23.12 -11.36 -23.78
N ILE A 368 23.01 -11.51 -22.46
CA ILE A 368 23.13 -10.43 -21.47
C ILE A 368 24.02 -10.92 -20.33
N ILE A 369 25.06 -10.16 -20.00
CA ILE A 369 25.90 -10.39 -18.82
C ILE A 369 25.58 -9.31 -17.79
N SER A 370 25.17 -9.69 -16.58
CA SER A 370 24.89 -8.75 -15.50
C SER A 370 26.17 -8.18 -14.88
N THR A 371 26.05 -7.00 -14.28
CA THR A 371 27.09 -6.43 -13.41
C THR A 371 26.83 -6.74 -11.93
N HIS A 372 25.57 -7.03 -11.58
CA HIS A 372 25.16 -7.45 -10.23
C HIS A 372 24.99 -8.98 -10.13
N ASN A 373 24.81 -9.50 -8.92
CA ASN A 373 24.50 -10.91 -8.67
C ASN A 373 23.02 -11.27 -8.90
N SER A 374 22.25 -10.37 -9.52
CA SER A 374 20.83 -10.58 -9.81
C SER A 374 20.35 -9.81 -11.04
N ILE A 375 19.37 -10.36 -11.75
CA ILE A 375 18.63 -9.71 -12.84
C ILE A 375 17.14 -9.72 -12.49
N TYR A 376 16.47 -8.59 -12.74
CA TYR A 376 15.04 -8.42 -12.59
C TYR A 376 14.37 -8.38 -13.97
N LEU A 377 13.38 -9.23 -14.17
CA LEU A 377 12.60 -9.36 -15.40
C LEU A 377 11.15 -9.01 -15.10
N TRP A 378 10.59 -8.06 -15.85
CA TRP A 378 9.18 -7.69 -15.76
C TRP A 378 8.48 -7.97 -17.09
N PHE A 379 7.61 -8.97 -17.09
CA PHE A 379 6.78 -9.33 -18.22
C PHE A 379 5.37 -8.80 -18.03
N HIS A 380 4.90 -7.99 -18.96
CA HIS A 380 3.59 -7.35 -18.90
C HIS A 380 2.83 -7.57 -20.20
N THR A 381 1.52 -7.82 -20.12
CA THR A 381 0.64 -7.99 -21.28
C THR A 381 -0.61 -7.12 -21.21
N ASP A 382 -1.10 -6.68 -22.36
CA ASP A 382 -2.33 -5.90 -22.46
C ASP A 382 -3.59 -6.79 -22.56
N SER A 383 -4.75 -6.20 -22.89
CA SER A 383 -6.01 -6.93 -23.01
C SER A 383 -6.20 -7.67 -24.34
N SER A 384 -5.20 -7.70 -25.22
CA SER A 384 -5.30 -8.20 -26.60
C SER A 384 -4.02 -8.89 -27.09
N ILE A 385 -4.09 -9.47 -28.30
CA ILE A 385 -3.01 -10.09 -29.09
C ILE A 385 -1.92 -10.82 -28.26
N SER A 386 -2.07 -12.14 -28.09
CA SER A 386 -1.06 -12.98 -27.46
C SER A 386 -0.12 -13.65 -28.48
N ARG A 387 1.09 -14.01 -28.01
CA ARG A 387 2.13 -14.70 -28.78
C ARG A 387 2.75 -15.84 -27.95
N THR A 388 3.79 -16.49 -28.49
CA THR A 388 4.36 -17.71 -27.87
C THR A 388 5.24 -17.45 -26.65
N GLY A 389 5.57 -16.18 -26.33
CA GLY A 389 6.25 -15.80 -25.09
C GLY A 389 7.78 -15.81 -25.21
N PHE A 390 8.48 -16.23 -24.16
CA PHE A 390 9.94 -16.23 -24.13
C PHE A 390 10.53 -17.43 -23.40
N SER A 391 11.74 -17.81 -23.78
CA SER A 391 12.56 -18.80 -23.09
C SER A 391 13.99 -18.31 -23.00
N LEU A 392 14.60 -18.50 -21.83
CA LEU A 392 15.98 -18.17 -21.55
C LEU A 392 16.62 -19.24 -20.67
N HIS A 393 17.94 -19.29 -20.70
CA HIS A 393 18.75 -20.03 -19.75
C HIS A 393 19.82 -19.11 -19.18
N TRP A 394 20.28 -19.40 -17.96
CA TRP A 394 21.37 -18.67 -17.35
C TRP A 394 22.40 -19.59 -16.74
N ASN A 395 23.63 -19.09 -16.64
CA ASN A 395 24.69 -19.66 -15.85
C ASN A 395 25.43 -18.55 -15.09
N SER A 396 26.00 -18.91 -13.94
CA SER A 396 26.80 -17.98 -13.14
C SER A 396 28.25 -18.03 -13.60
N ILE A 397 28.83 -16.85 -13.80
CA ILE A 397 30.23 -16.69 -14.21
C ILE A 397 30.96 -15.76 -13.23
N PRO A 398 32.29 -15.90 -13.08
CA PRO A 398 33.08 -14.93 -12.35
C PRO A 398 32.98 -13.55 -13.02
N PRO A 399 32.91 -12.45 -12.24
CA PRO A 399 32.96 -11.10 -12.80
C PRO A 399 34.31 -10.86 -13.49
N VAL A 400 34.30 -10.25 -14.67
CA VAL A 400 35.54 -9.86 -15.36
C VAL A 400 35.99 -8.51 -14.82
N CYS A 401 37.00 -8.51 -13.94
CA CYS A 401 37.65 -7.30 -13.46
C CYS A 401 39.03 -7.12 -14.12
N GLY A 402 39.21 -5.98 -14.81
CA GLY A 402 40.50 -5.54 -15.33
C GLY A 402 40.64 -5.61 -16.86
N GLY A 403 40.77 -4.45 -17.49
CA GLY A 403 41.20 -4.26 -18.87
C GLY A 403 42.21 -3.11 -18.94
N HIS A 404 43.19 -3.19 -19.84
CA HIS A 404 44.16 -2.10 -20.04
C HIS A 404 43.47 -0.88 -20.64
N LEU A 405 43.52 0.23 -19.89
CA LEU A 405 43.24 1.56 -20.40
C LEU A 405 44.38 1.93 -21.35
N HIS A 406 44.08 2.02 -22.65
CA HIS A 406 44.98 2.57 -23.67
C HIS A 406 44.80 4.08 -23.80
#